data_AF-A0A7C5NZ53-F1
#
_entry.id   AF-A0A7C5NZ53-F1
#
_cell.length_a   1.000
_cell.length_b   1.000
_cell.length_c   1.000
_cell.angle_alpha   90.00
_cell.angle_beta   90.00
_cell.angle_gamma   90.00
#
_symmetry.space_group_name_H-M   'P 1'
#
loop_
_entity.id
_entity.type
_entity.pdbx_description
1 polymer ?
#
loop_
_entity_poly.entity_id
_entity_poly.type
_entity_poly.pdbx_seq_one_letter_code
_entity_poly.pdbx_strand_id
1 'polypeptide(L)' 'MTLLDRARSGITDEIRFVSDSEGIDAEVIRNLLCKGEIVILQNNSKRADPVGVGSMLSTKVNANVGT' A
#
# COMPACT_ATOMS: atom_id res chain seq x y z
N MET A 1 -0.67 -3.53 -15.97
CA MET A 1 -1.78 -2.95 -15.18
C MET A 1 -1.24 -2.62 -13.80
N THR A 2 -1.43 -1.40 -13.31
CA THR A 2 -0.89 -0.96 -12.02
C THR A 2 -1.80 -1.39 -10.87
N LEU A 3 -1.30 -1.26 -9.62
CA LEU A 3 -2.16 -1.45 -8.45
C LEU A 3 -3.27 -0.39 -8.38
N LEU A 4 -2.99 0.84 -8.78
CA LEU A 4 -3.97 1.93 -8.85
C LEU A 4 -5.14 1.57 -9.78
N ASP A 5 -4.84 1.00 -10.96
CA ASP A 5 -5.87 0.57 -11.91
C ASP A 5 -6.77 -0.52 -11.30
N ARG A 6 -6.18 -1.48 -10.58
CA ARG A 6 -6.93 -2.53 -9.88
C ARG A 6 -7.77 -1.98 -8.73
N ALA A 7 -7.22 -1.04 -7.98
CA ALA A 7 -7.89 -0.39 -6.84
C ALA A 7 -9.16 0.37 -7.28
N ARG A 8 -9.17 0.93 -8.49
CA ARG A 8 -10.37 1.57 -9.05
C ARG A 8 -11.51 0.56 -9.24
N SER A 9 -11.19 -0.67 -9.62
CA SER A 9 -12.18 -1.75 -9.81
C SER A 9 -12.59 -2.46 -8.52
N GLY A 10 -11.83 -2.34 -7.43
CA GLY A 10 -12.19 -2.91 -6.13
C GLY A 10 -11.01 -3.09 -5.18
N ILE A 11 -11.28 -3.71 -4.03
CA ILE A 11 -10.27 -4.02 -3.01
C ILE A 11 -9.41 -5.20 -3.47
N THR A 12 -8.10 -5.00 -3.53
CA THR A 12 -7.12 -6.03 -3.86
C THR A 12 -6.50 -6.67 -2.62
N ASP A 13 -5.79 -7.78 -2.78
CA ASP A 13 -5.12 -8.45 -1.66
C ASP A 13 -4.02 -7.58 -1.03
N GLU A 14 -3.34 -6.75 -1.83
CA GLU A 14 -2.35 -5.80 -1.32
C GLU A 14 -3.00 -4.74 -0.42
N ILE A 15 -4.21 -4.29 -0.78
CA ILE A 15 -4.98 -3.34 0.03
C ILE A 15 -5.41 -4.00 1.35
N ARG A 16 -5.88 -5.26 1.31
CA ARG A 16 -6.26 -6.02 2.52
C ARG A 16 -5.08 -6.19 3.46
N PHE A 17 -3.93 -6.57 2.92
CA PHE A 17 -2.72 -6.76 3.72
C PHE A 17 -2.29 -5.47 4.43
N VAL A 18 -2.28 -4.34 3.73
CA VAL A 18 -1.92 -3.04 4.32
C VAL A 18 -2.99 -2.59 5.33
N SER A 19 -4.27 -2.81 5.03
CA SER A 19 -5.39 -2.57 5.95
C SER A 19 -5.19 -3.30 7.28
N ASP A 20 -4.90 -4.60 7.23
CA ASP A 20 -4.70 -5.43 8.42
C ASP A 20 -3.44 -5.02 9.20
N SER A 21 -2.36 -4.67 8.49
CA SER A 21 -1.09 -4.23 9.10
C SER A 21 -1.20 -2.86 9.79
N GLU A 22 -1.95 -1.93 9.20
CA GLU A 22 -2.13 -0.58 9.75
C GLU A 22 -3.33 -0.47 10.70
N GLY A 23 -4.20 -1.48 10.75
CA GLY A 23 -5.44 -1.45 11.52
C GLY A 23 -6.46 -0.42 10.99
N ILE A 24 -6.44 -0.16 9.68
CA ILE A 24 -7.29 0.82 9.00
C ILE A 24 -8.18 0.07 8.04
N ASP A 25 -9.46 0.47 7.95
CA ASP A 25 -10.42 -0.16 7.04
C ASP A 25 -9.93 -0.18 5.57
N ALA A 26 -10.11 -1.34 4.91
CA ALA A 26 -9.64 -1.57 3.55
C ALA A 26 -10.25 -0.60 2.52
N GLU A 27 -11.48 -0.13 2.72
CA GLU A 27 -12.11 0.85 1.84
C GLU A 27 -11.50 2.24 2.03
N VAL A 28 -11.09 2.59 3.26
CA VAL A 28 -10.34 3.82 3.53
C VAL A 28 -8.98 3.78 2.81
N ILE A 29 -8.23 2.68 2.93
CA ILE A 29 -6.95 2.49 2.22
C ILE A 29 -7.15 2.59 0.70
N ARG A 30 -8.15 1.89 0.14
CA ARG A 30 -8.49 1.97 -1.29
C ARG A 30 -8.79 3.41 -1.71
N ASN A 31 -9.59 4.14 -0.93
CA ASN A 31 -9.96 5.52 -1.25
C ASN A 31 -8.74 6.46 -1.24
N LEU A 32 -7.87 6.36 -0.24
CA LEU A 32 -6.63 7.13 -0.18
C LEU A 32 -5.69 6.79 -1.36
N LEU A 33 -5.61 5.52 -1.73
CA LEU A 33 -4.81 5.06 -2.87
C LEU A 33 -5.35 5.62 -4.19
N CYS A 34 -6.67 5.54 -4.40
CA CYS A 34 -7.33 6.10 -5.59
C CYS A 34 -7.21 7.62 -5.71
N LYS A 35 -7.13 8.33 -4.57
CA LYS A 35 -6.86 9.77 -4.50
C LYS A 35 -5.38 10.14 -4.71
N GLY A 36 -4.48 9.16 -4.62
CA GLY A 36 -3.03 9.38 -4.69
C GLY A 36 -2.41 9.92 -3.41
N GLU A 37 -3.10 9.82 -2.26
CA GLU A 37 -2.59 10.25 -0.95
C GLU A 37 -1.67 9.20 -0.30
N ILE A 38 -1.81 7.95 -0.71
CA ILE A 38 -0.94 6.85 -0.32
C ILE A 38 -0.50 6.07 -1.57
N VAL A 39 0.60 5.35 -1.43
CA VAL A 39 1.07 4.33 -2.37
C VAL A 39 1.31 3.03 -1.62
N ILE A 40 1.07 1.89 -2.26
CA ILE A 40 1.46 0.58 -1.73
C ILE A 40 2.63 0.07 -2.55
N LEU A 41 3.77 -0.06 -1.90
CA LEU A 41 4.99 -0.63 -2.47
C LEU A 41 4.84 -2.14 -2.48
N GLN A 42 4.78 -2.73 -3.68
CA GLN A 42 4.73 -4.18 -3.87
C GLN A 42 5.79 -4.60 -4.88
N ASN A 43 6.57 -5.61 -4.52
CA ASN A 43 7.49 -6.24 -5.46
C ASN A 43 6.71 -7.17 -6.39
N ASN A 44 6.92 -7.04 -7.71
CA ASN A 44 6.31 -7.91 -8.72
C ASN A 44 6.61 -9.39 -8.50
N SER A 45 7.80 -9.72 -7.99
CA SER A 45 8.20 -11.10 -7.66
C SER A 45 7.65 -11.60 -6.33
N LYS A 46 6.86 -10.79 -5.61
CA LYS A 46 6.26 -11.09 -4.29
C LYS A 46 7.25 -11.61 -3.24
N ARG A 47 8.51 -11.15 -3.33
CA ARG A 47 9.58 -11.52 -2.37
C ARG A 47 9.54 -10.72 -1.06
N ALA A 48 8.68 -9.71 -0.99
CA ALA A 48 8.50 -8.85 0.15
C ALA A 48 7.01 -8.55 0.32
N ASP A 49 6.62 -8.37 1.57
CA ASP A 49 5.28 -7.98 1.94
C ASP A 49 4.95 -6.57 1.43
N PRO A 50 3.70 -6.30 1.03
CA PRO A 50 3.29 -4.97 0.61
C PRO A 50 3.36 -4.00 1.78
N VAL A 51 3.88 -2.80 1.50
CA VAL A 51 3.97 -1.72 2.49
C VAL A 51 3.26 -0.47 1.97
N GLY A 52 2.28 0.02 2.73
CA GLY A 52 1.66 1.32 2.48
C GLY A 52 2.55 2.47 2.96
N VAL A 53 2.64 3.53 2.15
CA VAL A 53 3.35 4.78 2.47
C VAL A 53 2.45 5.95 2.10
N GLY A 54 2.23 6.87 3.05
CA GLY A 54 1.52 8.12 2.82
C GLY A 54 0.69 8.55 4.02
N SER A 55 -0.27 9.45 3.77
CA SER A 55 -1.12 10.04 4.80
C SER A 55 -1.94 8.99 5.56
N MET A 56 -2.20 9.26 6.84
CA MET A 56 -3.01 8.41 7.75
C MET A 56 -2.42 7.04 8.09
N LEU A 57 -1.30 6.64 7.48
CA LEU A 57 -0.57 5.42 7.83
C LEU A 57 0.50 5.73 8.89
N SER A 58 1.03 4.67 9.51
CA SER A 58 2.19 4.81 10.39
C SER A 58 3.40 5.37 9.63
N THR A 59 4.17 6.24 10.31
CA THR A 59 5.39 6.82 9.73
C THR A 59 6.39 5.74 9.37
N LYS A 60 6.81 5.72 8.11
CA LYS A 60 7.82 4.78 7.59
C LYS A 60 9.19 5.43 7.55
N VAL A 61 10.23 4.64 7.79
CA VAL A 61 11.64 5.06 7.70
C VAL A 61 12.35 4.26 6.61
N ASN A 62 13.32 4.90 5.95
CA ASN A 62 14.15 4.27 4.92
C ASN A 62 15.62 4.31 5.38
N ALA A 63 16.36 3.24 5.12
CA ALA A 63 17.78 3.13 5.41
C ALA A 63 18.54 2.73 4.16
N ASN A 64 19.53 3.53 3.78
CA ASN A 64 20.43 3.23 2.65
C ASN A 64 21.62 2.42 3.17
N VAL A 65 21.84 1.24 2.58
CA VAL A 65 22.94 0.32 2.94
C VAL A 65 23.72 -0.04 1.67
N GLY A 66 25.06 -0.02 1.75
CA GLY A 66 25.99 -0.30 0.65
C GLY A 66 27.43 -0.11 1.12
N THR A 67 28.38 -0.82 0.48
CA THR A 67 29.84 -0.63 0.67
C THR A 67 30.41 0.15 -0.50
#